data_AF-A0A7W4GAD6-F1
#
_entry.id   AF-A0A7W4GAD6-F1
#
_cell.length_a   1.000
_cell.length_b   1.000
_cell.length_c   1.000
_cell.angle_alpha   90.00
_cell.angle_beta   90.00
_cell.angle_gamma   90.00
#
_symmetry.space_group_name_H-M   'P 1'
#
loop_
_entity.id
_entity.type
_entity.pdbx_description
1 polymer ?
#
loop_
_entity_poly.entity_id
_entity_poly.type
_entity_poly.pdbx_seq_one_letter_code
_entity_poly.pdbx_strand_id
1 'polypeptide(L)'
;MKSREVSHFFLGRVSDHSKYNSFLEERYGFDDDIPLSKFCESQGEVFIDHDFMEIGSRDQESSLETFFKPYSYSEHWLHDVIKTAEEFELLDANVLLFLSKEEIDRPRTVKGDGFELIYMGEFSYPT
;
A
#
# COMPACT_ATOMS: atom_id res chain seq x y z
N MET A 1 20.53 -1.53 20.18
CA MET A 1 20.39 -1.07 18.79
C MET A 1 18.90 -0.88 18.58
N LYS A 2 18.42 0.27 18.10
CA LYS A 2 16.99 0.40 17.77
C LYS A 2 16.71 -0.47 16.54
N SER A 3 15.66 -1.28 16.59
CA SER A 3 15.15 -1.97 15.41
C SER A 3 14.71 -0.93 14.37
N ARG A 4 14.84 -1.31 13.10
CA ARG A 4 14.32 -0.53 11.98
C ARG A 4 13.48 -1.46 11.15
N GLU A 5 12.37 -0.94 10.67
CA GLU A 5 11.55 -1.57 9.65
C GLU A 5 11.86 -0.94 8.29
N VAL A 6 11.65 -1.70 7.22
CA VAL A 6 11.65 -1.20 5.85
C VAL A 6 10.37 -1.70 5.22
N SER A 7 9.55 -0.79 4.73
CA SER A 7 8.27 -1.13 4.11
C SER A 7 8.20 -0.63 2.69
N HIS A 8 7.51 -1.40 1.84
CA HIS A 8 7.06 -0.97 0.53
C HIS A 8 5.84 -0.08 0.68
N PHE A 9 5.87 1.11 0.06
CA PHE A 9 4.74 2.03 0.08
C PHE A 9 4.08 2.12 -1.29
N PHE A 10 2.76 2.20 -1.24
CA PHE A 10 1.92 2.45 -2.39
C PHE A 10 0.91 3.55 -2.09
N LEU A 11 0.75 4.46 -3.04
CA LEU A 11 -0.30 5.47 -3.03
C LEU A 11 -1.15 5.30 -4.28
N GLY A 12 -2.45 5.48 -4.13
CA GLY A 12 -3.38 5.22 -5.22
C GLY A 12 -4.49 6.24 -5.35
N ARG A 13 -5.08 6.23 -6.54
CA ARG A 13 -6.35 6.91 -6.83
C ARG A 13 -7.40 5.84 -7.09
N VAL A 14 -8.48 5.87 -6.33
CA VAL A 14 -9.60 4.95 -6.44
C VAL A 14 -10.85 5.74 -6.77
N SER A 15 -11.44 5.48 -7.94
CA SER A 15 -12.75 6.00 -8.32
C SER A 15 -13.88 5.00 -8.07
N ASP A 16 -13.54 3.70 -7.97
CA ASP A 16 -14.47 2.62 -7.68
C ASP A 16 -13.92 1.75 -6.54
N HIS A 17 -14.35 2.06 -5.31
CA HIS A 17 -13.95 1.31 -4.12
C HIS A 17 -14.42 -0.15 -4.15
N SER A 18 -15.50 -0.49 -4.86
CA SER A 18 -15.93 -1.89 -4.96
C SER A 18 -14.93 -2.71 -5.76
N LYS A 19 -14.42 -2.17 -6.87
CA LYS A 19 -13.38 -2.83 -7.68
C LYS A 19 -12.04 -2.90 -6.96
N TYR A 20 -11.65 -1.83 -6.27
CA TYR A 20 -10.44 -1.82 -5.45
C TYR A 20 -10.52 -2.84 -4.30
N ASN A 21 -11.63 -2.90 -3.58
CA ASN A 21 -11.81 -3.86 -2.49
C ASN A 21 -11.80 -5.31 -3.03
N SER A 22 -12.48 -5.59 -4.15
CA SER A 22 -12.45 -6.92 -4.78
C SER A 22 -11.07 -7.31 -5.33
N PHE A 23 -10.19 -6.33 -5.58
CA PHE A 23 -8.81 -6.59 -5.96
C PHE A 23 -7.95 -7.03 -4.77
N LEU A 24 -8.22 -6.48 -3.58
CA LEU A 24 -7.55 -6.83 -2.32
C LEU A 24 -8.14 -8.07 -1.64
N GLU A 25 -9.40 -8.40 -1.94
CA GLU A 25 -10.14 -9.49 -1.31
C GLU A 25 -9.43 -10.85 -1.42
N GLU A 26 -9.25 -11.49 -0.27
CA GLU A 26 -8.67 -12.82 -0.15
C GLU A 26 -9.62 -13.91 -0.62
N ARG A 27 -9.04 -14.96 -1.18
CA ARG A 27 -9.75 -16.12 -1.71
C ARG A 27 -9.34 -17.36 -0.93
N TYR A 28 -10.19 -17.76 0.01
CA TYR A 28 -9.97 -18.97 0.81
C TYR A 28 -10.49 -20.23 0.11
N GLY A 29 -9.82 -21.36 0.31
CA GLY A 29 -10.25 -22.68 -0.17
C GLY A 29 -9.72 -23.07 -1.56
N PHE A 30 -8.68 -22.39 -2.04
CA PHE A 30 -7.95 -22.72 -3.26
C PHE A 30 -6.64 -23.45 -2.95
N ASP A 31 -6.02 -24.02 -3.98
CA ASP A 31 -4.70 -24.66 -3.90
C ASP A 31 -3.64 -23.65 -3.44
N ASP A 32 -2.60 -24.12 -2.75
CA ASP A 32 -1.51 -23.30 -2.20
C ASP A 32 -0.68 -22.63 -3.32
N ASP A 33 -0.86 -23.04 -4.58
CA ASP A 33 -0.24 -22.45 -5.77
C ASP A 33 -1.08 -21.32 -6.41
N ILE A 34 -2.29 -21.05 -5.91
CA ILE A 34 -3.17 -19.99 -6.42
C ILE A 34 -3.00 -18.72 -5.58
N PRO A 35 -2.71 -17.56 -6.20
CA PRO A 35 -2.59 -16.32 -5.46
C PRO A 35 -3.82 -16.00 -4.60
N LEU A 36 -3.57 -15.68 -3.33
CA LEU A 36 -4.60 -15.42 -2.32
C LEU A 36 -5.52 -14.26 -2.71
N SER A 37 -4.98 -13.23 -3.36
CA SER A 37 -5.75 -12.11 -3.89
C SER A 37 -5.23 -11.69 -5.26
N LYS A 38 -6.01 -10.88 -5.98
CA LYS A 38 -5.53 -10.28 -7.23
C LYS A 38 -4.36 -9.33 -6.96
N PHE A 39 -4.27 -8.76 -5.76
CA PHE A 39 -3.10 -7.99 -5.36
C PHE A 39 -1.84 -8.87 -5.28
N CYS A 40 -1.88 -10.02 -4.60
CA CYS A 40 -0.76 -10.97 -4.57
C CYS A 40 -0.32 -11.33 -5.99
N GLU A 41 -1.26 -11.76 -6.85
CA GLU A 41 -1.00 -12.08 -8.26
C GLU A 41 -0.35 -10.90 -8.99
N SER A 42 -0.87 -9.69 -8.76
CA SER A 42 -0.36 -8.46 -9.37
C SER A 42 1.03 -8.05 -8.88
N GLN A 43 1.53 -8.61 -7.78
CA GLN A 43 2.89 -8.44 -7.29
C GLN A 43 3.78 -9.65 -7.63
N GLY A 44 3.20 -10.73 -8.15
CA GLY A 44 3.93 -11.96 -8.47
C GLY A 44 4.06 -12.89 -7.27
N GLU A 45 3.32 -12.61 -6.21
CA GLU A 45 3.28 -13.38 -4.98
C GLU A 45 2.06 -14.30 -4.97
N VAL A 46 2.19 -15.41 -4.26
CA VAL A 46 1.06 -16.30 -4.01
C VAL A 46 0.36 -15.92 -2.70
N PHE A 47 1.12 -15.44 -1.72
CA PHE A 47 0.65 -15.09 -0.40
C PHE A 47 1.36 -13.83 0.08
N ILE A 48 0.62 -12.94 0.75
CA ILE A 48 1.12 -11.78 1.49
C ILE A 48 0.47 -11.85 2.86
N ASP A 49 1.26 -11.77 3.92
CA ASP A 49 0.76 -11.77 5.28
C ASP A 49 0.19 -10.40 5.64
N HIS A 50 -1.12 -10.37 5.85
CA HIS A 50 -1.84 -9.15 6.17
C HIS A 50 -1.51 -8.59 7.56
N ASP A 51 -0.90 -9.38 8.46
CA ASP A 51 -0.39 -8.86 9.73
C ASP A 51 0.79 -7.88 9.52
N PHE A 52 1.47 -7.97 8.37
CA PHE A 52 2.55 -7.05 7.97
C PHE A 52 2.10 -6.00 6.95
N MET A 53 0.80 -5.86 6.68
CA MET A 53 0.24 -4.91 5.72
C MET A 53 -0.80 -4.00 6.36
N GLU A 54 -0.71 -2.70 6.07
CA GLU A 54 -1.70 -1.70 6.43
C GLU A 54 -2.29 -1.05 5.19
N ILE A 55 -3.61 -0.87 5.20
CA ILE A 55 -4.36 -0.21 4.13
C ILE A 55 -5.25 0.86 4.74
N GLY A 56 -5.47 1.96 4.03
CA GLY A 56 -6.77 2.58 4.12
C GLY A 56 -7.03 3.66 3.11
N SER A 57 -8.10 4.40 3.38
CA SER A 57 -8.75 5.31 2.43
C SER A 57 -8.92 6.68 3.04
N ARG A 58 -8.70 7.69 2.21
CA ARG A 58 -8.74 9.10 2.60
C ARG A 58 -10.10 9.71 2.28
N ASP A 59 -10.64 10.45 3.23
CA ASP A 59 -11.76 11.37 2.96
C ASP A 59 -11.29 12.53 2.07
N GLN A 60 -12.03 12.84 1.01
CA GLN A 60 -11.63 13.79 -0.05
C GLN A 60 -11.21 15.18 0.46
N GLU A 61 -11.70 15.60 1.63
CA GLU A 61 -11.45 16.92 2.21
C GLU A 61 -10.20 17.00 3.10
N SER A 62 -9.47 15.90 3.28
CA SER A 62 -8.30 15.84 4.19
C SER A 62 -6.96 15.89 3.46
N SER A 63 -5.95 16.54 4.05
CA SER A 63 -4.58 16.52 3.56
C SER A 63 -3.94 15.13 3.71
N LEU A 64 -2.91 14.81 2.92
CA LEU A 64 -2.14 13.57 3.11
C LEU A 64 -1.53 13.48 4.52
N GLU A 65 -1.10 14.60 5.10
CA GLU A 65 -0.61 14.62 6.48
C GLU A 65 -1.68 14.18 7.50
N THR A 66 -2.90 14.70 7.37
CA THR A 66 -4.02 14.31 8.23
C THR A 66 -4.39 12.84 8.02
N PHE A 67 -4.37 12.41 6.76
CA PHE A 67 -4.69 11.05 6.36
C PHE A 67 -3.68 10.02 6.91
N PHE A 68 -2.37 10.30 6.85
CA PHE A 68 -1.33 9.37 7.25
C PHE A 68 -1.13 9.27 8.76
N LYS A 69 -1.49 10.31 9.52
CA LYS A 69 -1.26 10.39 10.96
C LYS A 69 -1.78 9.22 11.82
N PRO A 70 -2.90 8.55 11.49
CA PRO A 70 -3.40 7.43 12.29
C PRO A 70 -2.64 6.11 12.09
N TYR A 71 -1.81 6.00 11.05
CA TYR A 71 -1.12 4.75 10.70
C TYR A 71 0.16 4.55 11.51
N SER A 72 0.59 3.29 11.63
CA SER A 72 1.71 2.91 12.49
C SER A 72 2.99 3.64 12.12
N TYR A 73 3.67 4.19 13.13
CA TYR A 73 4.95 4.89 13.00
C TYR A 73 4.92 6.07 12.00
N SER A 74 3.74 6.63 11.70
CA SER A 74 3.58 7.69 10.70
C SER A 74 4.47 8.91 10.98
N GLU A 75 4.73 9.24 12.24
CA GLU A 75 5.65 10.31 12.64
C GLU A 75 7.08 10.13 12.11
N HIS A 76 7.44 8.94 11.65
CA HIS A 76 8.76 8.62 11.12
C HIS A 76 8.85 8.59 9.60
N TRP A 77 7.74 8.37 8.89
CA TRP A 77 7.76 8.21 7.43
C TRP A 77 6.85 9.20 6.68
N LEU A 78 5.87 9.82 7.32
CA LEU A 78 4.84 10.63 6.62
C LEU A 78 5.45 11.76 5.80
N HIS A 79 6.49 12.43 6.31
CA HIS A 79 7.12 13.55 5.62
C HIS A 79 7.78 13.10 4.31
N ASP A 80 8.52 12.00 4.36
CA ASP A 80 9.25 11.49 3.21
C ASP A 80 8.31 10.89 2.17
N VAL A 81 7.23 10.23 2.62
CA VAL A 81 6.18 9.72 1.73
C VAL A 81 5.42 10.88 1.06
N ILE A 82 5.10 11.97 1.79
CA ILE A 82 4.44 13.14 1.19
C ILE A 82 5.35 13.81 0.16
N LYS A 83 6.63 14.02 0.48
CA LYS A 83 7.59 14.57 -0.48
C LYS A 83 7.68 13.71 -1.75
N THR A 84 7.73 12.40 -1.59
CA THR A 84 7.73 11.47 -2.73
C THR A 84 6.40 11.55 -3.50
N ALA A 85 5.27 11.71 -2.82
CA ALA A 85 3.99 11.93 -3.46
C ALA A 85 3.97 13.23 -4.30
N GLU A 86 4.63 14.31 -3.85
CA GLU A 86 4.79 15.52 -4.66
C GLU A 86 5.58 15.26 -5.95
N GLU A 87 6.68 14.51 -5.86
CA GLU A 87 7.53 14.16 -7.01
C GLU A 87 6.78 13.28 -8.05
N PHE A 88 5.82 12.48 -7.59
CA PHE A 88 4.98 11.62 -8.44
C PHE A 88 3.65 12.27 -8.83
N GLU A 89 3.41 13.53 -8.47
CA GLU A 89 2.14 14.24 -8.67
C GLU A 89 0.93 13.50 -8.06
N LEU A 90 1.08 12.94 -6.85
CA LEU A 90 0.11 12.08 -6.13
C LEU A 90 -0.45 12.72 -4.85
N LEU A 91 -0.43 14.04 -4.71
CA LEU A 91 -1.03 14.72 -3.54
C LEU A 91 -2.54 14.48 -3.40
N ASP A 92 -3.21 14.15 -4.50
CA ASP A 92 -4.62 13.79 -4.56
C ASP A 92 -4.90 12.29 -4.31
N ALA A 93 -3.88 11.47 -4.04
CA ALA A 93 -4.04 10.06 -3.71
C ALA A 93 -5.01 9.85 -2.55
N ASN A 94 -5.97 8.94 -2.72
CA ASN A 94 -7.04 8.67 -1.75
C ASN A 94 -6.96 7.28 -1.13
N VAL A 95 -5.93 6.50 -1.45
CA VAL A 95 -5.61 5.25 -0.74
C VAL A 95 -4.12 5.18 -0.41
N LEU A 96 -3.84 4.57 0.74
CA LEU A 96 -2.53 4.17 1.22
C LEU A 96 -2.52 2.65 1.35
N LEU A 97 -1.46 2.01 0.90
CA LEU A 97 -1.13 0.62 1.21
C LEU A 97 0.36 0.56 1.50
N PHE A 98 0.76 0.01 2.63
CA PHE A 98 2.16 -0.29 2.89
C PHE A 98 2.31 -1.62 3.61
N LEU A 99 3.44 -2.28 3.39
CA LEU A 99 3.74 -3.57 3.99
C LEU A 99 5.24 -3.78 4.15
N SER A 100 5.63 -4.67 5.06
CA SER A 100 7.04 -5.03 5.24
C SER A 100 7.68 -5.43 3.92
N LYS A 101 8.94 -5.04 3.74
CA LYS A 101 9.72 -5.32 2.53
C LYS A 101 9.81 -6.81 2.20
N GLU A 102 9.76 -7.67 3.20
CA GLU A 102 9.91 -9.12 3.02
C GLU A 102 8.66 -9.76 2.37
N GLU A 103 7.53 -9.05 2.29
CA GLU A 103 6.27 -9.56 1.74
C GLU A 103 6.20 -9.56 0.21
N ILE A 104 7.01 -8.74 -0.47
CA ILE A 104 7.01 -8.66 -1.94
C ILE A 104 8.46 -8.56 -2.46
N ASP A 105 8.90 -9.50 -3.30
CA ASP A 105 10.27 -9.49 -3.84
C ASP A 105 10.46 -8.37 -4.89
N ARG A 106 9.42 -8.10 -5.70
CA ARG A 106 9.48 -7.16 -6.83
C ARG A 106 8.23 -6.27 -6.92
N PRO A 107 8.10 -5.28 -6.01
CA PRO A 107 6.93 -4.42 -5.97
C PRO A 107 6.79 -3.63 -7.26
N ARG A 108 5.55 -3.51 -7.74
CA ARG A 108 5.24 -2.80 -8.98
C ARG A 108 3.93 -2.05 -8.92
N THR A 109 3.91 -0.92 -9.63
CA THR A 109 2.70 -0.15 -9.90
C THR A 109 1.66 -1.00 -10.64
N VAL A 110 0.41 -0.90 -10.20
CA VAL A 110 -0.73 -1.63 -10.78
C VAL A 110 -1.81 -0.64 -11.21
N LYS A 111 -2.38 -0.86 -12.39
CA LYS A 111 -3.56 -0.13 -12.87
C LYS A 111 -4.69 -1.12 -13.09
N GLY A 112 -5.78 -0.91 -12.39
CA GLY A 112 -7.00 -1.69 -12.52
C GLY A 112 -8.12 -0.86 -13.15
N ASP A 113 -9.26 -1.50 -13.33
CA ASP A 113 -10.48 -0.79 -13.69
C ASP A 113 -11.00 -0.05 -12.45
N GLY A 114 -11.04 1.29 -12.51
CA GLY A 114 -11.52 2.14 -11.43
C GLY A 114 -10.51 2.42 -10.31
N PHE A 115 -9.25 2.02 -10.46
CA PHE A 115 -8.17 2.39 -9.54
C PHE A 115 -6.78 2.33 -10.18
N GLU A 116 -5.84 3.07 -9.57
CA GLU A 116 -4.41 2.84 -9.72
C GLU A 116 -3.73 2.78 -8.36
N LEU A 117 -2.70 1.96 -8.25
CA LEU A 117 -1.86 1.81 -7.07
C LEU A 117 -0.40 1.97 -7.52
N ILE A 118 0.18 3.13 -7.22
CA ILE A 118 1.53 3.51 -7.64
C ILE A 118 2.52 3.11 -6.56
N TYR A 119 3.55 2.35 -6.93
CA TYR A 119 4.65 2.01 -6.03
C TYR A 119 5.54 3.23 -5.80
N MET A 120 5.68 3.62 -4.54
CA MET A 120 6.40 4.82 -4.10
C MET A 120 7.85 4.54 -3.70
N GLY A 121 8.23 3.27 -3.55
CA GLY A 121 9.56 2.86 -3.09
C GLY A 121 9.56 2.26 -1.68
N GLU A 122 10.76 2.11 -1.15
CA GLU A 122 11.03 1.61 0.20
C GLU A 122 11.26 2.79 1.16
N PHE A 123 10.63 2.74 2.33
CA PHE A 123 10.83 3.71 3.40
C PHE A 123 11.27 2.98 4.66
N SER A 124 12.37 3.46 5.25
CA SER A 124 12.93 2.87 6.47
C SER A 124 12.69 3.75 7.68
N TYR A 125 12.13 3.19 8.74
CA TYR A 125 11.79 3.91 9.97
C TYR A 125 12.15 3.11 11.24
N PRO A 126 12.39 3.79 12.37
CA PRO A 126 12.58 3.11 13.66
C PRO A 126 11.30 2.40 14.11
N THR A 127 11.44 1.23 14.75
CA THR A 127 10.35 0.49 15.40
C THR A 127 10.60 0.19 16.86
#